data_AF-A0A9X1RFS3-F1
#
_entry.id   AF-A0A9X1RFS3-F1
#
_cell.length_a   1.000
_cell.length_b   1.000
_cell.length_c   1.000
_cell.angle_alpha   90.00
_cell.angle_beta   90.00
_cell.angle_gamma   90.00
#
_symmetry.space_group_name_H-M   'P 1'
#
loop_
_entity.id
_entity.type
_entity.pdbx_description
1 polymer ?
#
loop_
_entity_poly.entity_id
_entity_poly.type
_entity_poly.pdbx_seq_one_letter_code
_entity_poly.pdbx_strand_id
1 'polypeptide(L)'
;MPAPPIPVDRYLTPADPPAAPDGFATIAQKIMTGIPQPITLDADFSAVLAVPTGLAGEWQQADPAAVVSASTVQTDACDPAANPATNPAASAPVGNVERSTARLLIQRNGTNVASVPLTAGLTFSVPADGGDAAGRLEVSVVSWDLRAGSMIGPGDYGSTLTLAWRRNDTGVQTFGPVPLNPFLRLRLPPHITMRSVVELSVAQTIYDRLRITIPRILR
;
A
#
# COMPACT_ATOMS: atom_id res chain seq x y z
N MET A 1 -27.76 -11.97 -23.59
CA MET A 1 -26.29 -11.94 -23.73
C MET A 1 -25.70 -12.46 -22.44
N PRO A 2 -24.79 -13.45 -22.45
CA PRO A 2 -24.08 -13.87 -21.24
C PRO A 2 -23.16 -12.74 -20.76
N ALA A 3 -23.04 -12.59 -19.44
CA ALA A 3 -22.15 -11.59 -18.83
C ALA A 3 -20.69 -11.94 -19.14
N PRO A 4 -19.81 -10.93 -19.36
CA PRO A 4 -18.39 -11.19 -19.56
C PRO A 4 -17.79 -11.85 -18.30
N PRO A 5 -16.85 -12.78 -18.46
CA PRO A 5 -16.20 -13.44 -17.33
C PRO A 5 -15.49 -12.42 -16.44
N ILE A 6 -15.62 -12.57 -15.13
CA ILE A 6 -14.92 -11.74 -14.15
C ILE A 6 -13.41 -12.07 -14.28
N PRO A 7 -12.54 -11.08 -14.51
CA PRO A 7 -11.11 -11.32 -14.59
C PRO A 7 -10.61 -11.84 -13.23
N VAL A 8 -10.13 -13.09 -13.21
CA VAL A 8 -9.66 -13.76 -11.99
C VAL A 8 -8.23 -13.31 -11.64
N ASP A 9 -7.50 -12.74 -12.59
CA ASP A 9 -6.09 -12.33 -12.48
C ASP A 9 -5.79 -11.42 -11.28
N ARG A 10 -6.77 -10.60 -10.85
CA ARG A 10 -6.66 -9.72 -9.69
C ARG A 10 -6.76 -10.43 -8.33
N TYR A 11 -7.08 -11.72 -8.32
CA TYR A 11 -7.18 -12.56 -7.13
C TYR A 11 -6.06 -13.60 -7.04
N LEU A 12 -5.14 -13.62 -8.02
CA LEU A 12 -4.00 -14.52 -8.03
C LEU A 12 -2.82 -13.86 -7.32
N THR A 13 -2.22 -14.54 -6.36
CA THR A 13 -0.97 -14.07 -5.74
C THR A 13 0.22 -14.35 -6.67
N PRO A 14 1.10 -13.38 -6.93
CA PRO A 14 2.35 -13.61 -7.67
C PRO A 14 3.21 -14.68 -7.01
N ALA A 15 3.93 -15.48 -7.81
CA ALA A 15 4.80 -16.55 -7.33
C ALA A 15 6.07 -16.03 -6.61
N ASP A 16 6.47 -14.79 -6.89
CA ASP A 16 7.55 -14.12 -6.18
C ASP A 16 6.99 -13.34 -4.98
N PRO A 17 7.61 -13.42 -3.79
CA PRO A 17 7.18 -12.66 -2.63
C PRO A 17 7.13 -11.17 -2.99
N PRO A 18 6.07 -10.45 -2.56
CA PRO A 18 5.89 -9.06 -2.96
C PRO A 18 7.08 -8.23 -2.50
N ALA A 19 7.84 -7.68 -3.44
CA ALA A 19 8.84 -6.67 -3.12
C ALA A 19 8.15 -5.42 -2.57
N ALA A 20 8.85 -4.62 -1.77
CA ALA A 20 8.36 -3.32 -1.38
C ALA A 20 8.06 -2.50 -2.66
N PRO A 21 6.87 -1.87 -2.79
CA PRO A 21 6.55 -1.10 -3.99
C PRO A 21 7.52 0.08 -4.16
N ASP A 22 7.75 0.49 -5.41
CA ASP A 22 8.68 1.59 -5.72
C ASP A 22 8.31 2.89 -4.97
N GLY A 23 9.31 3.51 -4.35
CA GLY A 23 9.15 4.75 -3.58
C GLY A 23 8.58 4.57 -2.17
N PHE A 24 8.45 3.34 -1.67
CA PHE A 24 8.09 3.06 -0.28
C PHE A 24 9.34 2.91 0.60
N ALA A 25 9.28 3.43 1.82
CA ALA A 25 10.23 3.11 2.88
C ALA A 25 9.88 1.76 3.51
N THR A 26 10.88 0.93 3.78
CA THR A 26 10.68 -0.41 4.38
C THR A 26 11.03 -0.40 5.86
N ILE A 27 10.20 -1.04 6.67
CA ILE A 27 10.44 -1.31 8.09
C ILE A 27 10.37 -2.81 8.30
N ALA A 28 11.44 -3.40 8.86
CA ALA A 28 11.45 -4.77 9.33
C ALA A 28 11.60 -4.76 10.85
N GLN A 29 10.65 -5.38 11.56
CA GLN A 29 10.58 -5.34 13.01
C GLN A 29 10.39 -6.73 13.60
N LYS A 30 11.18 -7.05 14.62
CA LYS A 30 10.94 -8.19 15.51
C LYS A 30 9.91 -7.82 16.57
N ILE A 31 9.01 -8.73 16.89
CA ILE A 31 7.96 -8.52 17.89
C ILE A 31 8.46 -9.04 19.24
N MET A 32 9.08 -8.16 20.02
CA MET A 32 9.77 -8.51 21.28
C MET A 32 8.94 -8.19 22.52
N THR A 33 8.01 -7.24 22.44
CA THR A 33 7.20 -6.81 23.61
C THR A 33 5.85 -7.51 23.69
N GLY A 34 5.62 -8.48 22.80
CA GLY A 34 4.32 -9.12 22.61
C GLY A 34 3.36 -8.24 21.80
N ILE A 35 2.14 -8.75 21.62
CA ILE A 35 1.04 -8.09 20.93
C ILE A 35 0.05 -7.58 21.98
N PRO A 36 -0.37 -6.30 21.92
CA PRO A 36 -0.16 -5.35 20.83
C PRO A 36 1.27 -4.79 20.72
N GLN A 37 1.75 -4.63 19.48
CA GLN A 37 3.10 -4.12 19.20
C GLN A 37 3.03 -2.75 18.48
N PRO A 38 3.60 -1.68 19.04
CA PRO A 38 3.75 -0.41 18.36
C PRO A 38 4.90 -0.46 17.33
N ILE A 39 4.68 0.22 16.21
CA ILE A 39 5.58 0.34 15.06
C ILE A 39 5.57 1.83 14.67
N THR A 40 6.70 2.50 14.78
CA THR A 40 6.83 3.91 14.36
C THR A 40 6.97 3.96 12.84
N LEU A 41 6.10 4.70 12.16
CA LEU A 41 6.23 4.93 10.72
C LEU A 41 7.02 6.22 10.50
N ASP A 42 6.52 7.35 11.03
CA ASP A 42 7.23 8.63 11.09
C ASP A 42 6.89 9.40 12.38
N ALA A 43 7.16 10.71 12.39
CA ALA A 43 6.88 11.57 13.53
C ALA A 43 5.38 11.77 13.82
N ASP A 44 4.52 11.68 12.79
CA ASP A 44 3.08 11.91 12.89
C ASP A 44 2.28 10.59 12.95
N PHE A 45 2.83 9.53 12.35
CA PHE A 45 2.18 8.25 12.13
C PHE A 45 2.85 7.09 12.87
N SER A 46 2.01 6.26 13.46
CA SER A 46 2.40 4.95 13.99
C SER A 46 1.39 3.89 13.59
N ALA A 47 1.81 2.63 13.62
CA ALA A 47 0.94 1.48 13.49
C ALA A 47 0.99 0.65 14.77
N VAL A 48 -0.14 0.08 15.15
CA VAL A 48 -0.21 -0.90 16.24
C VAL A 48 -0.66 -2.23 15.65
N LEU A 49 0.22 -3.23 15.68
CA LEU A 49 -0.16 -4.61 15.38
C LEU A 49 -1.06 -5.12 16.52
N ALA A 50 -2.28 -5.50 16.18
CA ALA A 50 -3.29 -5.99 17.10
C ALA A 50 -4.00 -7.23 16.53
N VAL A 51 -4.37 -8.14 17.41
CA VAL A 51 -5.08 -9.37 17.07
C VAL A 51 -6.52 -9.25 17.57
N PRO A 52 -7.53 -9.47 16.71
CA PRO A 52 -8.93 -9.53 17.14
C PRO A 52 -9.13 -10.49 18.31
N THR A 53 -9.96 -10.11 19.28
CA THR A 53 -10.16 -10.85 20.55
C THR A 53 -10.55 -12.32 20.34
N GLY A 54 -11.36 -12.61 19.32
CA GLY A 54 -11.75 -13.98 18.98
C GLY A 54 -10.59 -14.88 18.55
N LEU A 55 -9.55 -14.33 17.91
CA LEU A 55 -8.33 -15.07 17.55
C LEU A 55 -7.34 -15.13 18.71
N ALA A 56 -7.28 -14.05 19.50
CA ALA A 56 -6.30 -13.93 20.58
C ALA A 56 -6.43 -15.09 21.58
N GLY A 57 -7.67 -15.49 21.92
CA GLY A 57 -7.91 -16.62 22.81
C GLY A 57 -7.42 -17.95 22.26
N GLU A 58 -7.63 -18.23 20.96
CA GLU A 58 -7.12 -19.44 20.30
C GLU A 58 -5.59 -19.44 20.27
N TRP A 59 -4.98 -18.31 19.92
CA TRP A 59 -3.53 -18.20 19.79
C TRP A 59 -2.81 -18.30 21.15
N GLN A 60 -3.42 -17.80 22.23
CA GLN A 60 -2.86 -17.91 23.59
C GLN A 60 -2.83 -19.34 24.12
N GLN A 61 -3.68 -20.24 23.60
CA GLN A 61 -3.73 -21.64 24.03
C GLN A 61 -2.82 -22.56 23.21
N ALA A 62 -2.29 -22.08 22.08
CA ALA A 62 -1.35 -22.83 21.27
C ALA A 62 0.03 -22.94 21.92
N ASP A 63 0.85 -23.88 21.44
CA ASP A 63 2.27 -23.96 21.81
C ASP A 63 2.96 -22.60 21.50
N PRO A 64 3.67 -21.97 22.46
CA PRO A 64 4.33 -20.68 22.25
C PRO A 64 5.24 -20.63 21.01
N ALA A 65 5.83 -21.75 20.61
CA ALA A 65 6.69 -21.83 19.42
C ALA A 65 5.92 -22.00 18.10
N ALA A 66 4.62 -22.28 18.15
CA ALA A 66 3.78 -22.49 16.98
C ALA A 66 3.55 -21.19 16.21
N VAL A 67 3.67 -21.28 14.89
CA VAL A 67 3.30 -20.20 13.95
C VAL A 67 1.78 -20.19 13.84
N VAL A 68 1.16 -19.08 14.25
CA VAL A 68 -0.30 -18.90 14.25
C VAL A 68 -0.79 -18.04 13.09
N SER A 69 0.11 -17.27 12.47
CA SER A 69 -0.16 -16.53 11.24
C SER A 69 1.13 -16.28 10.48
N ALA A 70 1.15 -16.53 9.18
CA ALA A 70 2.30 -16.24 8.32
C ALA A 70 1.85 -15.76 6.95
N SER A 71 2.65 -14.89 6.33
CA SER A 71 2.41 -14.39 4.97
C SER A 71 2.58 -15.47 3.90
N THR A 72 3.37 -16.51 4.18
CA THR A 72 3.61 -17.64 3.25
C THR A 72 2.31 -18.32 2.85
N VAL A 73 1.36 -18.48 3.78
CA VAL A 73 0.02 -19.04 3.49
C VAL A 73 -0.72 -18.28 2.39
N GLN A 74 -0.42 -16.99 2.21
CA GLN A 74 -1.03 -16.15 1.16
C GLN A 74 -0.16 -16.00 -0.09
N THR A 75 1.14 -16.26 0.01
CA THR A 75 2.15 -16.00 -1.04
C THR A 75 2.73 -17.26 -1.66
N ASP A 76 2.49 -18.43 -1.08
CA ASP A 76 2.88 -19.71 -1.65
C ASP A 76 2.16 -19.92 -2.99
N ALA A 77 2.92 -20.40 -3.98
CA ALA A 77 2.39 -20.66 -5.31
C ALA A 77 1.23 -21.67 -5.23
N CYS A 78 0.04 -21.25 -5.63
CA CYS A 78 -1.10 -22.14 -5.73
C CYS A 78 -1.04 -22.89 -7.07
N ASP A 79 -0.99 -24.22 -7.03
CA ASP A 79 -1.23 -25.04 -8.22
C ASP A 79 -2.73 -24.98 -8.60
N PRO A 80 -3.10 -24.42 -9.76
CA PRO A 80 -4.50 -24.38 -10.20
C PRO A 80 -5.13 -25.76 -10.39
N ALA A 81 -4.34 -26.81 -10.60
CA ALA A 81 -4.81 -28.20 -10.72
C ALA A 81 -5.19 -28.83 -9.37
N ALA A 82 -4.77 -28.21 -8.26
CA ALA A 82 -5.14 -28.60 -6.91
C ALA A 82 -6.44 -27.94 -6.43
N ASN A 83 -7.10 -27.12 -7.26
CA ASN A 83 -8.35 -26.45 -6.90
C ASN A 83 -9.56 -27.40 -7.01
N PRO A 84 -10.39 -27.58 -5.97
CA PRO A 84 -11.59 -28.42 -6.06
C PRO A 84 -12.61 -27.95 -7.11
N ALA A 85 -12.58 -26.66 -7.46
CA ALA A 85 -13.41 -26.11 -8.52
C ALA A 85 -13.01 -26.59 -9.93
N THR A 86 -11.75 -27.00 -10.12
CA THR A 86 -11.21 -27.50 -11.41
C THR A 86 -10.90 -29.01 -11.36
N ASN A 87 -10.73 -29.59 -10.17
CA ASN A 87 -10.51 -31.01 -9.93
C ASN A 87 -11.33 -31.50 -8.72
N PRO A 88 -12.48 -32.15 -8.94
CA PRO A 88 -13.35 -32.64 -7.85
C PRO A 88 -12.69 -33.67 -6.92
N ALA A 89 -11.54 -34.25 -7.31
CA ALA A 89 -10.78 -35.18 -6.47
C ALA A 89 -9.78 -34.48 -5.53
N ALA A 90 -9.57 -33.17 -5.69
CA ALA A 90 -8.72 -32.40 -4.78
C ALA A 90 -9.44 -32.16 -3.44
N SER A 91 -8.78 -32.50 -2.33
CA SER A 91 -9.38 -32.44 -0.99
C SER A 91 -9.25 -31.08 -0.28
N ALA A 92 -8.44 -30.15 -0.80
CA ALA A 92 -8.15 -28.88 -0.14
C ALA A 92 -8.70 -27.69 -0.95
N PRO A 93 -9.63 -26.87 -0.40
CA PRO A 93 -10.08 -25.66 -1.07
C PRO A 93 -8.95 -24.64 -1.23
N VAL A 94 -8.84 -24.07 -2.42
CA VAL A 94 -7.92 -22.96 -2.71
C VAL A 94 -8.46 -21.68 -2.07
N GLY A 95 -7.68 -21.11 -1.15
CA GLY A 95 -8.03 -19.86 -0.46
C GLY A 95 -9.18 -20.05 0.53
N ASN A 96 -8.91 -20.68 1.67
CA ASN A 96 -9.89 -20.73 2.75
C ASN A 96 -9.85 -19.42 3.56
N VAL A 97 -10.94 -18.64 3.56
CA VAL A 97 -11.07 -17.36 4.29
C VAL A 97 -11.72 -17.58 5.65
N GLU A 98 -11.43 -18.71 6.30
CA GLU A 98 -12.13 -19.15 7.52
C GLU A 98 -11.78 -18.33 8.78
N ARG A 99 -10.73 -17.49 8.75
CA ARG A 99 -10.25 -16.78 9.93
C ARG A 99 -10.17 -15.28 9.70
N SER A 100 -10.65 -14.53 10.71
CA SER A 100 -10.32 -13.10 10.84
C SER A 100 -8.81 -12.94 10.82
N THR A 101 -8.29 -11.88 10.20
CA THR A 101 -6.84 -11.63 10.17
C THR A 101 -6.44 -10.64 11.26
N ALA A 102 -5.20 -10.78 11.75
CA ALA A 102 -4.58 -9.75 12.57
C ALA A 102 -4.50 -8.42 11.80
N ARG A 103 -4.41 -7.31 12.52
CA ARG A 103 -4.62 -5.97 11.94
C ARG A 103 -3.55 -4.99 12.38
N LEU A 104 -3.26 -4.02 11.52
CA LEU A 104 -2.54 -2.81 11.83
C LEU A 104 -3.55 -1.70 12.09
N LEU A 105 -3.58 -1.18 13.31
CA LEU A 105 -4.31 0.04 13.65
C LEU A 105 -3.40 1.22 13.35
N ILE A 106 -3.70 1.98 12.30
CA ILE A 106 -2.90 3.14 11.91
C ILE A 106 -3.36 4.33 12.75
N GLN A 107 -2.41 4.98 13.38
CA GLN A 107 -2.61 6.12 14.26
C GLN A 107 -1.94 7.37 13.70
N ARG A 108 -2.62 8.50 13.80
CA ARG A 108 -2.08 9.84 13.56
C ARG A 108 -2.17 10.63 14.85
N ASN A 109 -1.05 11.11 15.37
CA ASN A 109 -1.00 11.84 16.65
C ASN A 109 -1.74 11.11 17.79
N GLY A 110 -1.58 9.79 17.86
CA GLY A 110 -2.24 8.92 18.86
C GLY A 110 -3.71 8.58 18.59
N THR A 111 -4.33 9.12 17.55
CA THR A 111 -5.73 8.81 17.17
C THR A 111 -5.77 7.76 16.07
N ASN A 112 -6.55 6.69 16.25
CA ASN A 112 -6.76 5.68 15.21
C ASN A 112 -7.48 6.29 13.99
N VAL A 113 -6.86 6.21 12.82
CA VAL A 113 -7.38 6.73 11.55
C VAL A 113 -7.70 5.63 10.53
N ALA A 114 -7.15 4.42 10.70
CA ALA A 114 -7.50 3.26 9.88
C ALA A 114 -7.24 1.92 10.57
N SER A 115 -7.86 0.87 10.04
CA SER A 115 -7.63 -0.53 10.42
C SER A 115 -7.32 -1.32 9.16
N VAL A 116 -6.05 -1.70 9.00
CA VAL A 116 -5.54 -2.42 7.83
C VAL A 116 -5.38 -3.90 8.17
N PRO A 117 -5.97 -4.84 7.41
CA PRO A 117 -5.73 -6.26 7.62
C PRO A 117 -4.29 -6.65 7.28
N LEU A 118 -3.72 -7.62 8.00
CA LEU A 118 -2.48 -8.29 7.60
C LEU A 118 -2.78 -9.18 6.39
N THR A 119 -2.59 -8.61 5.20
CA THR A 119 -2.74 -9.27 3.91
C THR A 119 -1.52 -8.94 3.05
N ALA A 120 -0.78 -9.96 2.63
CA ALA A 120 0.49 -9.78 1.93
C ALA A 120 0.27 -9.16 0.54
N GLY A 121 1.15 -8.23 0.16
CA GLY A 121 1.21 -7.67 -1.20
C GLY A 121 0.11 -6.64 -1.55
N LEU A 122 -0.89 -6.45 -0.70
CA LEU A 122 -1.87 -5.37 -0.90
C LEU A 122 -1.32 -4.03 -0.38
N THR A 123 -1.69 -2.96 -1.07
CA THR A 123 -1.41 -1.58 -0.67
C THR A 123 -2.71 -0.88 -0.30
N PHE A 124 -2.73 -0.26 0.87
CA PHE A 124 -3.90 0.44 1.41
C PHE A 124 -3.60 1.91 1.57
N SER A 125 -4.51 2.76 1.09
CA SER A 125 -4.50 4.19 1.36
C SER A 125 -5.21 4.51 2.68
N VAL A 126 -4.64 5.43 3.45
CA VAL A 126 -5.11 5.86 4.77
C VAL A 126 -5.18 7.39 4.79
N PRO A 127 -6.32 8.00 5.17
CA PRO A 127 -7.60 7.35 5.47
C PRO A 127 -8.27 6.78 4.20
N ALA A 128 -9.03 5.68 4.36
CA ALA A 128 -9.58 4.90 3.24
C ALA A 128 -10.71 5.60 2.48
N ASP A 129 -11.42 6.53 3.12
CA ASP A 129 -12.49 7.35 2.52
C ASP A 129 -11.96 8.48 1.64
N GLY A 130 -10.64 8.64 1.53
CA GLY A 130 -10.05 9.71 0.77
C GLY A 130 -10.34 11.08 1.37
N GLY A 131 -10.41 11.19 2.71
CA GLY A 131 -10.45 12.46 3.43
C GLY A 131 -9.32 13.44 3.07
N ASP A 132 -9.16 14.50 3.88
CA ASP A 132 -8.23 15.60 3.61
C ASP A 132 -6.88 15.11 3.08
N ALA A 133 -6.43 15.70 1.97
CA ALA A 133 -5.18 15.32 1.31
C ALA A 133 -3.96 15.45 2.25
N ALA A 134 -4.05 16.32 3.24
CA ALA A 134 -3.04 16.51 4.28
C ALA A 134 -2.98 15.31 5.25
N GLY A 135 -1.87 14.56 5.21
CA GLY A 135 -1.67 13.36 6.03
C GLY A 135 -2.24 12.07 5.43
N ARG A 136 -2.25 11.95 4.10
CA ARG A 136 -2.44 10.67 3.43
C ARG A 136 -1.20 9.80 3.52
N LEU A 137 -1.41 8.53 3.79
CA LEU A 137 -0.39 7.50 3.94
C LEU A 137 -0.77 6.31 3.08
N GLU A 138 0.20 5.68 2.44
CA GLU A 138 0.04 4.36 1.83
C GLU A 138 0.86 3.34 2.62
N VAL A 139 0.25 2.21 2.92
CA VAL A 139 0.87 1.11 3.66
C VAL A 139 0.67 -0.18 2.90
N SER A 140 1.75 -0.94 2.73
CA SER A 140 1.73 -2.28 2.19
C SER A 140 2.35 -3.25 3.20
N VAL A 141 1.67 -4.37 3.42
CA VAL A 141 2.16 -5.46 4.25
C VAL A 141 2.98 -6.38 3.37
N VAL A 142 4.29 -6.44 3.60
CA VAL A 142 5.23 -7.21 2.76
C VAL A 142 5.25 -8.66 3.21
N SER A 143 5.57 -8.90 4.49
CA SER A 143 5.65 -10.23 5.05
C SER A 143 5.44 -10.22 6.56
N TRP A 144 5.05 -11.36 7.12
CA TRP A 144 5.01 -11.57 8.57
C TRP A 144 5.12 -13.05 8.93
N ASP A 145 5.58 -13.29 10.15
CA ASP A 145 5.52 -14.56 10.85
C ASP A 145 5.15 -14.23 12.30
N LEU A 146 3.99 -14.67 12.76
CA LEU A 146 3.52 -14.45 14.12
C LEU A 146 3.45 -15.78 14.85
N ARG A 147 4.10 -15.83 16.00
CA ARG A 147 4.11 -16.97 16.90
C ARG A 147 3.15 -16.76 18.06
N ALA A 148 2.55 -17.85 18.53
CA ALA A 148 1.64 -17.84 19.67
C ALA A 148 2.25 -17.18 20.92
N GLY A 149 3.55 -17.37 21.16
CA GLY A 149 4.27 -16.79 22.29
C GLY A 149 4.16 -15.27 22.40
N SER A 150 4.11 -14.56 21.25
CA SER A 150 3.93 -13.11 21.23
C SER A 150 2.55 -12.66 21.74
N MET A 151 1.57 -13.55 21.87
CA MET A 151 0.26 -13.26 22.48
C MET A 151 0.22 -13.45 23.99
N ILE A 152 1.21 -14.16 24.55
CA ILE A 152 1.31 -14.47 25.98
C ILE A 152 2.04 -13.34 26.72
N GLY A 153 3.06 -12.75 26.09
CA GLY A 153 3.76 -11.61 26.67
C GLY A 153 5.06 -11.24 25.93
N PRO A 154 5.89 -10.39 26.56
CA PRO A 154 7.21 -10.02 26.04
C PRO A 154 8.15 -11.22 25.95
N GLY A 155 8.92 -11.30 24.87
CA GLY A 155 9.92 -12.35 24.63
C GLY A 155 10.33 -12.45 23.16
N ASP A 156 11.50 -13.04 22.89
CA ASP A 156 11.92 -13.38 21.52
C ASP A 156 11.33 -14.74 21.14
N TYR A 157 10.10 -14.72 20.63
CA TYR A 157 9.46 -15.91 20.08
C TYR A 157 9.75 -16.09 18.59
N GLY A 158 10.60 -15.24 17.98
CA GLY A 158 10.88 -15.28 16.55
C GLY A 158 9.80 -14.66 15.66
N SER A 159 8.80 -13.97 16.23
CA SER A 159 7.78 -13.25 15.48
C SER A 159 8.39 -12.03 14.77
N THR A 160 8.02 -11.84 13.50
CA THR A 160 8.54 -10.75 12.64
C THR A 160 7.42 -10.13 11.79
N LEU A 161 7.62 -8.87 11.43
CA LEU A 161 6.75 -8.13 10.53
C LEU A 161 7.59 -7.21 9.64
N THR A 162 7.32 -7.25 8.33
CA THR A 162 7.88 -6.33 7.35
C THR A 162 6.77 -5.51 6.71
N LEU A 163 6.90 -4.20 6.77
CA LEU A 163 6.00 -3.23 6.18
C LEU A 163 6.76 -2.38 5.16
N ALA A 164 6.06 -1.98 4.11
CA ALA A 164 6.46 -0.89 3.24
C ALA A 164 5.44 0.23 3.41
N TRP A 165 5.89 1.49 3.49
CA TRP A 165 4.97 2.61 3.61
C TRP A 165 5.52 3.88 2.93
N ARG A 166 4.65 4.82 2.59
CA ARG A 166 5.05 6.17 2.17
C ARG A 166 3.98 7.19 2.54
N ARG A 167 4.38 8.45 2.66
CA ARG A 167 3.41 9.56 2.65
C ARG A 167 2.92 9.78 1.22
N ASN A 168 1.63 10.00 1.08
CA ASN A 168 0.97 10.37 -0.17
C ASN A 168 0.23 11.71 -0.02
N ASP A 169 0.67 12.55 0.92
CA ASP A 169 0.21 13.93 1.12
C ASP A 169 1.07 14.96 0.40
N THR A 170 2.25 14.56 -0.08
CA THR A 170 3.10 15.38 -0.93
C THR A 170 2.68 15.22 -2.39
N GLY A 171 2.06 16.25 -2.95
CA GLY A 171 1.83 16.32 -4.39
C GLY A 171 3.13 16.14 -5.18
N VAL A 172 3.03 15.59 -6.38
CA VAL A 172 4.19 15.46 -7.27
C VAL A 172 4.71 16.85 -7.60
N GLN A 173 5.99 17.13 -7.31
CA GLN A 173 6.62 18.43 -7.58
C GLN A 173 6.71 18.76 -9.07
N THR A 174 6.57 17.74 -9.93
CA THR A 174 6.65 17.88 -11.38
C THR A 174 5.57 17.04 -12.03
N PHE A 175 4.59 17.70 -12.65
CA PHE A 175 3.64 17.04 -13.52
C PHE A 175 4.32 16.75 -14.87
N GLY A 176 4.25 15.51 -15.33
CA GLY A 176 4.58 15.18 -16.71
C GLY A 176 3.58 15.81 -17.69
N PRO A 177 3.92 15.94 -18.98
CA PRO A 177 2.97 16.38 -19.98
C PRO A 177 1.76 15.45 -19.98
N VAL A 178 0.55 16.02 -19.97
CA VAL A 178 -0.69 15.24 -20.04
C VAL A 178 -0.62 14.35 -21.29
N PRO A 179 -0.77 13.02 -21.17
CA PRO A 179 -0.76 12.15 -22.33
C PRO A 179 -1.94 12.51 -23.23
N LEU A 180 -1.67 13.27 -24.29
CA LEU A 180 -2.69 13.66 -25.24
C LEU A 180 -2.99 12.47 -26.13
N ASN A 181 -4.24 12.03 -26.19
CA ASN A 181 -4.65 11.00 -27.13
C ASN A 181 -4.25 11.43 -28.56
N PRO A 182 -3.48 10.61 -29.31
CA PRO A 182 -3.02 10.97 -30.65
C PRO A 182 -4.15 11.37 -31.60
N PHE A 183 -5.33 10.75 -31.46
CA PHE A 183 -6.50 11.04 -32.27
C PHE A 183 -7.14 12.38 -31.93
N LEU A 184 -7.01 12.85 -30.69
CA LEU A 184 -7.47 14.19 -30.28
C LEU A 184 -6.47 15.27 -30.71
N ARG A 185 -5.17 14.94 -30.81
CA ARG A 185 -4.13 15.85 -31.31
C ARG A 185 -4.43 16.34 -32.73
N LEU A 186 -4.98 15.47 -33.57
CA LEU A 186 -5.34 15.77 -34.96
C LEU A 186 -6.62 16.61 -35.11
N ARG A 187 -7.42 16.73 -34.03
CA ARG A 187 -8.67 17.50 -34.02
C ARG A 187 -8.52 18.87 -33.39
N LEU A 188 -7.36 19.19 -32.82
CA LEU A 188 -7.06 20.52 -32.34
C LEU A 188 -6.86 21.45 -33.55
N PRO A 189 -7.59 22.58 -33.63
CA PRO A 189 -7.35 23.58 -34.65
C PRO A 189 -5.88 24.05 -34.60
N PRO A 190 -5.24 24.37 -35.73
CA PRO A 190 -3.80 24.71 -35.80
C PRO A 190 -3.42 25.95 -34.97
N HIS A 191 -4.39 26.74 -34.51
CA HIS A 191 -4.18 27.91 -33.65
C HIS A 191 -4.42 27.63 -32.16
N ILE A 192 -4.86 26.44 -31.76
CA ILE A 192 -5.02 26.07 -30.35
C ILE A 192 -3.77 25.33 -29.87
N THR A 193 -2.79 26.11 -29.44
CA THR A 193 -1.69 25.60 -28.61
C THR A 193 -2.16 25.51 -27.16
N MET A 194 -2.44 24.29 -26.68
CA MET A 194 -2.51 24.05 -25.24
C MET A 194 -1.10 24.17 -24.67
N ARG A 195 -0.80 25.29 -24.03
CA ARG A 195 0.38 25.45 -23.18
C ARG A 195 -0.01 25.19 -21.74
N SER A 196 0.81 24.43 -21.02
CA SER A 196 0.64 24.28 -19.58
C SER A 196 0.75 25.67 -18.93
N VAL A 197 -0.17 26.00 -18.02
CA VAL A 197 -0.10 27.25 -17.24
C VAL A 197 1.19 27.31 -16.40
N VAL A 198 1.78 26.14 -16.11
CA VAL A 198 3.07 26.00 -15.42
C VAL A 198 4.25 26.47 -16.28
N GLU A 199 4.18 26.33 -17.62
CA GLU A 199 5.23 26.85 -18.52
C GLU A 199 5.09 28.36 -18.74
N LEU A 200 3.89 28.92 -18.61
CA LEU A 200 3.65 30.35 -18.74
C LEU A 200 4.32 31.15 -17.61
N SER A 201 4.29 30.66 -16.37
CA SER A 201 4.92 31.37 -15.23
C SER A 201 6.45 31.39 -15.31
N VAL A 202 7.07 30.30 -15.76
CA VAL A 202 8.53 30.22 -15.96
C VAL A 202 8.98 31.10 -17.13
N ALA A 203 8.25 31.06 -18.25
CA ALA A 203 8.56 31.91 -19.41
C ALA A 203 8.36 33.40 -19.09
N GLN A 204 7.32 33.77 -18.33
CA GLN A 204 7.06 35.16 -17.94
C GLN A 204 8.14 35.69 -16.98
N THR A 205 8.59 34.87 -16.03
CA THR A 205 9.66 35.23 -15.09
C THR A 205 11.00 35.44 -15.80
N ILE A 206 11.27 34.65 -16.85
CA ILE A 206 12.45 34.83 -17.70
C ILE A 206 12.30 36.08 -18.58
N TYR A 207 11.11 36.34 -19.13
CA TYR A 207 10.83 37.52 -19.94
C TYR A 207 10.94 38.83 -19.14
N ASP A 208 10.44 38.85 -17.90
CA ASP A 208 10.56 40.01 -17.00
C ASP A 208 12.00 40.23 -16.52
N ARG A 209 12.80 39.17 -16.36
CA ARG A 209 14.25 39.27 -16.09
C ARG A 209 15.07 39.71 -17.29
N LEU A 210 14.64 39.37 -18.51
CA LEU A 210 15.32 39.73 -19.76
C LEU A 210 14.87 41.07 -20.34
N ARG A 211 14.04 41.84 -19.62
CA ARG A 211 13.68 43.23 -19.96
C ARG A 211 14.88 44.15 -19.72
N ILE A 212 15.93 43.95 -20.51
CA ILE A 212 17.00 44.92 -20.72
C ILE A 212 16.36 46.10 -21.45
N THR A 213 16.42 47.25 -20.79
CA THR A 213 15.97 48.54 -21.27
C THR A 213 16.58 48.83 -22.64
N ILE A 214 15.79 48.77 -23.72
CA ILE A 214 16.20 49.34 -25.00
C ILE A 214 15.98 50.86 -24.89
N PRO A 215 17.03 51.70 -24.96
CA PRO A 215 16.87 53.14 -24.91
C PRO A 215 16.12 53.61 -26.15
N ARG A 216 15.09 54.41 -25.90
CA ARG A 216 14.24 55.06 -26.89
C ARG A 216 15.08 56.10 -27.65
N ILE A 217 15.56 55.77 -28.85
CA ILE A 217 16.16 56.76 -29.74
C ILE A 217 15.02 57.46 -30.48
N LEU A 218 14.85 58.75 -30.16
CA LEU A 218 14.00 59.70 -30.87
C LEU A 218 14.56 59.96 -32.27
N ARG A 219 13.71 59.85 -33.30
CA ARG A 219 13.44 60.89 -34.31
C ARG A 219 12.26 60.49 -35.19
#